data_AF-A0A8R7QAR1-F1
#
_entry.id   AF-A0A8R7QAR1-F1
#
_cell.length_a   1.000
_cell.length_b   1.000
_cell.length_c   1.000
_cell.angle_alpha   90.00
_cell.angle_beta   90.00
_cell.angle_gamma   90.00
#
_symmetry.space_group_name_H-M   'P 1'
#
loop_
_entity.id
_entity.type
_entity.pdbx_description
1 polymer ?
#
loop_
_entity_poly.entity_id
_entity_poly.type
_entity_poly.pdbx_seq_one_letter_code
_entity_poly.pdbx_strand_id
1 'polypeptide(L)'
;MEAGGPSRKKRKPAAGVETADEAPAPAETEAPDPGVGEEDDGLVDRISSLPDGVLGDIISLLPTDEGARTQILATKWRHLWLSAPLNLDCTHLLHRYRNHADRAAGVVSRILSSHSGPGRRLRVDNLHHFDLGAVDDWLRSGALDNLQELELGYYPTVALLPSFTFRFAPTLRVATLKMCNLPDGIIQGLHFPLLKQLGLHYVSISECSLHS
;
A
#
# COMPACT_ATOMS: atom_id res chain seq x y z
N MET A 1 9.91 19.12 61.96
CA MET A 1 8.84 18.10 61.90
C MET A 1 9.38 17.03 60.96
N GLU A 2 9.83 15.92 61.53
CA GLU A 2 9.14 14.61 61.38
C GLU A 2 9.23 14.12 59.93
N ALA A 3 10.28 13.41 59.47
CA ALA A 3 10.87 12.13 59.94
C ALA A 3 9.99 10.90 59.64
N GLY A 4 10.55 9.91 58.93
CA GLY A 4 9.83 8.70 58.50
C GLY A 4 10.58 7.91 57.42
N GLY A 5 11.65 7.19 57.82
CA GLY A 5 12.52 6.45 56.89
C GLY A 5 12.07 5.01 56.56
N PRO A 6 12.79 4.31 55.66
CA PRO A 6 12.42 2.97 55.19
C PRO A 6 12.91 1.85 56.12
N SER A 7 12.10 0.80 56.30
CA SER A 7 12.45 -0.39 57.08
C SER A 7 12.95 -1.56 56.22
N ARG A 8 14.01 -2.22 56.69
CA ARG A 8 14.67 -3.38 56.06
C ARG A 8 15.13 -4.34 57.18
N LYS A 9 15.22 -5.65 56.89
CA LYS A 9 15.79 -6.75 57.74
C LYS A 9 14.82 -7.25 58.86
N LYS A 10 14.88 -8.50 59.36
CA LYS A 10 15.95 -9.53 59.36
C LYS A 10 15.46 -10.96 59.73
N ARG A 11 15.97 -11.99 59.01
CA ARG A 11 16.45 -13.36 59.43
C ARG A 11 15.60 -14.40 60.22
N LYS A 12 15.63 -15.63 59.66
CA LYS A 12 15.70 -17.01 60.23
C LYS A 12 16.57 -17.18 61.51
N PRO A 13 16.44 -18.25 62.35
CA PRO A 13 16.60 -19.70 62.01
C PRO A 13 15.35 -20.56 62.39
N ALA A 14 15.29 -21.90 62.55
CA ALA A 14 16.34 -22.95 62.67
C ALA A 14 16.06 -24.30 61.95
N ALA A 15 16.19 -25.45 62.63
CA ALA A 15 16.78 -26.69 62.09
C ALA A 15 16.52 -27.99 62.91
N GLY A 16 16.65 -29.16 62.25
CA GLY A 16 16.78 -30.53 62.82
C GLY A 16 15.51 -31.41 62.76
N VAL A 17 15.52 -32.74 62.57
CA VAL A 17 16.58 -33.76 62.29
C VAL A 17 15.97 -34.95 61.48
N GLU A 18 16.80 -35.76 60.83
CA GLU A 18 16.53 -36.96 59.99
C GLU A 18 15.91 -38.17 60.78
N THR A 19 15.30 -39.23 60.22
CA THR A 19 15.85 -40.28 59.30
C THR A 19 14.76 -41.29 58.85
N ALA A 20 15.01 -42.03 57.74
CA ALA A 20 14.69 -43.46 57.39
C ALA A 20 13.53 -44.24 58.06
N ASP A 21 12.87 -45.26 57.46
CA ASP A 21 12.85 -45.91 56.13
C ASP A 21 11.72 -46.96 56.14
N GLU A 22 10.79 -47.00 55.17
CA GLU A 22 10.01 -48.22 54.81
C GLU A 22 9.23 -48.01 53.49
N ALA A 23 9.12 -49.06 52.66
CA ALA A 23 8.28 -49.08 51.46
C ALA A 23 7.46 -50.38 51.40
N PRO A 24 6.23 -50.35 50.84
CA PRO A 24 5.96 -51.32 49.77
C PRO A 24 5.01 -50.86 48.64
N ALA A 25 5.36 -51.29 47.43
CA ALA A 25 4.49 -51.70 46.31
C ALA A 25 3.57 -50.65 45.61
N PRO A 26 3.25 -50.84 44.31
CA PRO A 26 2.93 -49.73 43.41
C PRO A 26 1.44 -49.44 43.26
N ALA A 27 1.11 -48.16 43.07
CA ALA A 27 -0.16 -47.71 42.50
C ALA A 27 0.05 -47.28 41.04
N GLU A 28 -0.77 -47.89 40.20
CA GLU A 28 -0.90 -47.86 38.74
C GLU A 28 -0.49 -46.57 38.00
N THR A 29 0.25 -46.79 36.91
CA THR A 29 0.63 -45.78 35.92
C THR A 29 -0.58 -45.35 35.07
N GLU A 30 -1.24 -44.24 35.40
CA GLU A 30 -2.02 -43.52 34.39
C GLU A 30 -1.05 -42.73 33.49
N ALA A 31 -0.80 -43.28 32.30
CA ALA A 31 -0.17 -42.53 31.23
C ALA A 31 -1.14 -41.44 30.75
N PRO A 32 -0.68 -40.20 30.50
CA PRO A 32 -1.52 -39.21 29.83
C PRO A 32 -1.85 -39.72 28.43
N ASP A 33 -3.14 -39.72 28.10
CA ASP A 33 -3.68 -40.17 26.82
C ASP A 33 -3.00 -39.44 25.64
N PRO A 34 -2.32 -40.14 24.72
CA PRO A 34 -1.74 -39.55 23.51
C PRO A 34 -2.85 -39.36 22.44
N GLY A 35 -3.98 -38.80 22.85
CA GLY A 35 -5.29 -39.06 22.23
C GLY A 35 -6.05 -37.84 21.71
N VAL A 36 -5.62 -36.61 22.04
CA VAL A 36 -6.09 -35.40 21.35
C VAL A 36 -4.87 -34.55 21.00
N GLY A 37 -4.37 -34.73 19.79
CA GLY A 37 -3.77 -33.60 19.11
C GLY A 37 -4.87 -32.55 19.00
N GLU A 38 -4.70 -31.43 19.71
CA GLU A 38 -5.39 -30.21 19.34
C GLU A 38 -4.90 -29.89 17.93
N GLU A 39 -5.64 -30.39 16.94
CA GLU A 39 -5.74 -29.76 15.64
C GLU A 39 -6.31 -28.37 15.90
N ASP A 40 -5.43 -27.46 16.28
CA ASP A 40 -5.49 -26.09 15.86
C ASP A 40 -5.59 -26.14 14.32
N ASP A 41 -6.82 -26.29 13.83
CA ASP A 41 -7.26 -25.93 12.48
C ASP A 41 -7.20 -24.40 12.39
N GLY A 42 -5.99 -23.89 12.69
CA GLY A 42 -5.63 -22.55 13.09
C GLY A 42 -5.63 -21.67 11.87
N LEU A 43 -6.83 -21.42 11.38
CA LEU A 43 -7.19 -20.60 10.23
C LEU A 43 -6.12 -20.68 9.12
N VAL A 44 -5.86 -21.90 8.63
CA VAL A 44 -4.80 -22.16 7.62
C VAL A 44 -4.84 -21.08 6.54
N ASP A 45 -3.76 -20.30 6.43
CA ASP A 45 -3.71 -19.17 5.50
C ASP A 45 -3.58 -19.66 4.05
N ARG A 46 -4.72 -20.08 3.51
CA ARG A 46 -4.89 -20.56 2.14
C ARG A 46 -4.55 -19.49 1.12
N ILE A 47 -4.65 -18.19 1.46
CA ILE A 47 -4.29 -17.11 0.54
C ILE A 47 -2.77 -17.02 0.42
N SER A 48 -2.02 -17.04 1.54
CA SER A 48 -0.55 -17.08 1.50
C SER A 48 0.02 -18.36 0.87
N SER A 49 -0.77 -19.44 0.77
CA SER A 49 -0.39 -20.65 0.03
C SER A 49 -0.40 -20.50 -1.50
N LEU A 50 -1.02 -19.44 -2.04
CA LEU A 50 -1.09 -19.21 -3.49
C LEU A 50 0.29 -18.91 -4.10
N PRO A 51 0.52 -19.27 -5.38
CA PRO A 51 1.72 -18.91 -6.11
C PRO A 51 1.94 -17.41 -6.17
N ASP A 52 3.20 -16.98 -6.05
CA ASP A 52 3.57 -15.57 -5.94
C ASP A 52 3.09 -14.69 -7.11
N GLY A 53 2.96 -15.25 -8.32
CA GLY A 53 2.34 -14.56 -9.46
C GLY A 53 0.87 -14.20 -9.23
N VAL A 54 0.07 -15.13 -8.70
CA VAL A 54 -1.35 -14.90 -8.38
C VAL A 54 -1.49 -13.86 -7.27
N LEU A 55 -0.56 -13.87 -6.30
CA LEU A 55 -0.53 -12.86 -5.25
C LEU A 55 -0.12 -11.47 -5.76
N GLY A 56 0.85 -11.41 -6.69
CA GLY A 56 1.18 -10.19 -7.42
C GLY A 56 0.00 -9.62 -8.19
N ASP A 57 -0.75 -10.49 -8.88
CA ASP A 57 -1.99 -10.11 -9.58
C ASP A 57 -3.03 -9.54 -8.60
N ILE A 58 -3.31 -10.22 -7.48
CA ILE A 58 -4.22 -9.74 -6.42
C ILE A 58 -3.78 -8.37 -5.91
N ILE A 59 -2.50 -8.19 -5.59
CA ILE A 59 -1.96 -6.90 -5.12
C ILE A 59 -2.14 -5.80 -6.18
N SER A 60 -1.93 -6.09 -7.46
CA SER A 60 -2.05 -5.12 -8.57
C SER A 60 -3.48 -4.59 -8.81
N LEU A 61 -4.48 -5.30 -8.28
CA LEU A 61 -5.89 -4.91 -8.33
C LEU A 61 -6.30 -4.05 -7.13
N LEU A 62 -5.60 -4.16 -5.99
CA LEU A 62 -5.87 -3.36 -4.80
C LEU A 62 -5.36 -1.92 -4.96
N PRO A 63 -6.07 -0.90 -4.41
CA PRO A 63 -5.50 0.42 -4.22
C PRO A 63 -4.23 0.34 -3.36
N THR A 64 -3.23 1.18 -3.66
CA THR A 64 -1.89 1.13 -3.05
C THR A 64 -1.87 0.94 -1.54
N ASP A 65 -2.77 1.59 -0.79
CA ASP A 65 -2.75 1.58 0.66
C ASP A 65 -3.48 0.37 1.29
N GLU A 66 -4.35 -0.31 0.54
CA GLU A 66 -4.89 -1.64 0.88
C GLU A 66 -3.90 -2.72 0.47
N GLY A 67 -3.25 -2.58 -0.70
CA GLY A 67 -2.10 -3.40 -1.09
C GLY A 67 -1.00 -3.37 -0.02
N ALA A 68 -0.69 -2.18 0.52
CA ALA A 68 0.28 -2.01 1.60
C ALA A 68 -0.17 -2.60 2.95
N ARG A 69 -1.47 -2.89 3.15
CA ARG A 69 -1.97 -3.59 4.34
C ARG A 69 -1.81 -5.11 4.22
N THR A 70 -1.81 -5.68 3.02
CA THR A 70 -1.61 -7.14 2.84
C THR A 70 -0.27 -7.64 3.39
N GLN A 71 0.70 -6.74 3.58
CA GLN A 71 1.99 -7.01 4.24
C GLN A 71 1.87 -7.60 5.66
N ILE A 72 0.72 -7.44 6.34
CA ILE A 72 0.50 -8.01 7.68
C ILE A 72 0.13 -9.50 7.64
N LEU A 73 -0.26 -10.04 6.47
CA LEU A 73 -0.72 -11.43 6.34
C LEU A 73 0.45 -12.41 6.48
N ALA A 74 1.53 -12.18 5.70
CA ALA A 74 2.80 -12.88 5.86
C ALA A 74 3.95 -12.06 5.26
N THR A 75 5.19 -12.39 5.66
CA THR A 75 6.42 -11.72 5.17
C THR A 75 6.53 -11.70 3.65
N LYS A 76 6.08 -12.75 2.95
CA LYS A 76 6.05 -12.81 1.47
C LYS A 76 5.26 -11.65 0.84
N TRP A 77 4.11 -11.26 1.41
CA TRP A 77 3.30 -10.15 0.89
C TRP A 77 4.01 -8.80 0.93
N ARG A 78 4.91 -8.59 1.91
CA ARG A 78 5.73 -7.38 1.98
C ARG A 78 6.70 -7.26 0.80
N HIS A 79 7.32 -8.36 0.40
CA HIS A 79 8.21 -8.37 -0.74
C HIS A 79 7.45 -8.27 -2.06
N LEU A 80 6.33 -9.01 -2.18
CA LEU A 80 5.46 -8.98 -3.35
C LEU A 80 4.81 -7.60 -3.55
N TRP A 81 4.44 -6.88 -2.50
CA TRP A 81 3.90 -5.52 -2.65
C TRP A 81 4.89 -4.52 -3.24
N LEU A 82 6.20 -4.70 -3.02
CA LEU A 82 7.22 -3.82 -3.61
C LEU A 82 7.55 -4.15 -5.07
N SER A 83 7.15 -5.31 -5.58
CA SER A 83 7.49 -5.81 -6.93
C SER A 83 6.29 -6.05 -7.85
N ALA A 84 5.08 -6.19 -7.30
CA ALA A 84 3.83 -6.28 -8.05
C ALA A 84 3.53 -4.98 -8.81
N PRO A 85 2.71 -5.01 -9.89
CA PRO A 85 2.39 -3.79 -10.62
C PRO A 85 1.63 -2.75 -9.77
N LEU A 86 2.16 -1.52 -9.66
CA LEU A 86 1.66 -0.49 -8.74
C LEU A 86 0.33 0.13 -9.20
N ASN A 87 -0.67 0.12 -8.32
CA ASN A 87 -1.97 0.76 -8.51
C ASN A 87 -2.11 1.96 -7.56
N LEU A 88 -1.61 3.11 -8.00
CA LEU A 88 -1.47 4.33 -7.20
C LEU A 88 -2.72 5.21 -7.28
N ASP A 89 -3.57 5.13 -6.26
CA ASP A 89 -4.73 5.99 -6.09
C ASP A 89 -4.47 7.05 -5.01
N CYS A 90 -4.25 8.29 -5.46
CA CYS A 90 -3.99 9.42 -4.58
C CYS A 90 -5.26 9.96 -3.90
N THR A 91 -6.46 9.59 -4.37
CA THR A 91 -7.73 10.06 -3.78
C THR A 91 -7.93 9.48 -2.38
N HIS A 92 -7.71 8.17 -2.23
CA HIS A 92 -7.82 7.50 -0.94
C HIS A 92 -6.70 7.95 0.02
N LEU A 93 -5.49 8.20 -0.49
CA LEU A 93 -4.39 8.78 0.30
C LEU A 93 -4.73 10.19 0.83
N LEU A 94 -5.31 11.07 0.01
CA LEU A 94 -5.77 12.39 0.46
C LEU A 94 -6.80 12.28 1.58
N HIS A 95 -7.85 11.47 1.39
CA HIS A 95 -8.88 11.25 2.41
C HIS A 95 -8.30 10.67 3.70
N ARG A 96 -7.41 9.67 3.60
CA ARG A 96 -6.71 9.06 4.74
C ARG A 96 -5.88 10.07 5.54
N TYR A 97 -5.30 11.07 4.88
CA TYR A 97 -4.58 12.18 5.52
C TYR A 97 -5.45 13.42 5.75
N ARG A 98 -6.79 13.31 5.79
CA ARG A 98 -7.73 14.42 6.06
C ARG A 98 -7.50 15.63 5.15
N ASN A 99 -7.17 15.38 3.88
CA ASN A 99 -6.85 16.37 2.86
C ASN A 99 -5.58 17.21 3.15
N HIS A 100 -4.68 16.76 4.04
CA HIS A 100 -3.33 17.32 4.17
C HIS A 100 -2.46 16.89 2.98
N ALA A 101 -2.54 17.66 1.89
CA ALA A 101 -1.93 17.33 0.61
C ALA A 101 -0.41 17.09 0.70
N ASP A 102 0.35 17.93 1.41
CA ASP A 102 1.81 17.76 1.56
C ASP A 102 2.19 16.41 2.18
N ARG A 103 1.37 15.92 3.12
CA ARG A 103 1.58 14.63 3.78
C ARG A 103 1.25 13.46 2.86
N ALA A 104 0.16 13.58 2.10
CA ALA A 104 -0.16 12.60 1.06
C ALA A 104 0.93 12.58 -0.02
N ALA A 105 1.40 13.75 -0.45
CA ALA A 105 2.46 13.94 -1.44
C ALA A 105 3.78 13.30 -1.02
N GLY A 106 4.25 13.58 0.20
CA GLY A 106 5.47 12.96 0.74
C GLY A 106 5.37 11.43 0.87
N VAL A 107 4.16 10.88 1.03
CA VAL A 107 3.91 9.43 1.01
C VAL A 107 3.95 8.89 -0.42
N VAL A 108 3.33 9.57 -1.39
CA VAL A 108 3.40 9.21 -2.82
C VAL A 108 4.85 9.21 -3.32
N SER A 109 5.60 10.28 -3.08
CA SER A 109 7.03 10.34 -3.46
C SER A 109 7.84 9.21 -2.82
N ARG A 110 7.56 8.85 -1.56
CA ARG A 110 8.23 7.72 -0.90
C ARG A 110 7.89 6.39 -1.57
N ILE A 111 6.62 6.13 -1.88
CA ILE A 111 6.18 4.92 -2.59
C ILE A 111 6.91 4.83 -3.93
N LEU A 112 6.85 5.88 -4.76
CA LEU A 112 7.49 5.93 -6.07
C LEU A 112 9.03 5.77 -6.02
N SER A 113 9.68 6.15 -4.91
CA SER A 113 11.12 5.95 -4.72
C SER A 113 11.50 4.56 -4.18
N SER A 114 10.59 3.87 -3.50
CA SER A 114 10.85 2.59 -2.81
C SER A 114 10.33 1.38 -3.58
N HIS A 115 9.39 1.58 -4.51
CA HIS A 115 8.71 0.54 -5.24
C HIS A 115 9.55 0.09 -6.46
N SER A 116 9.86 -1.20 -6.52
CA SER A 116 10.70 -1.81 -7.57
C SER A 116 9.88 -2.40 -8.74
N GLY A 117 8.60 -2.67 -8.52
CA GLY A 117 7.67 -3.13 -9.56
C GLY A 117 7.23 -2.02 -10.52
N PRO A 118 6.70 -2.37 -11.70
CA PRO A 118 6.27 -1.41 -12.72
C PRO A 118 4.95 -0.71 -12.33
N GLY A 119 4.76 0.53 -12.77
CA GLY A 119 3.49 1.24 -12.64
C GLY A 119 2.39 0.62 -13.52
N ARG A 120 1.23 0.32 -12.93
CA ARG A 120 0.02 -0.15 -13.64
C ARG A 120 -1.00 0.97 -13.79
N ARG A 121 -1.36 1.63 -12.68
CA ARG A 121 -2.36 2.70 -12.63
C ARG A 121 -1.90 3.89 -11.81
N LEU A 122 -2.24 5.09 -12.26
CA LEU A 122 -2.15 6.35 -11.50
C LEU A 122 -3.51 7.05 -11.55
N ARG A 123 -4.09 7.34 -10.38
CA ARG A 123 -5.34 8.10 -10.23
C ARG A 123 -5.16 9.30 -9.29
N VAL A 124 -5.46 10.50 -9.80
CA VAL A 124 -5.38 11.78 -9.08
C VAL A 124 -6.57 12.67 -9.47
N ASP A 125 -7.77 12.39 -8.96
CA ASP A 125 -9.00 13.15 -9.28
C ASP A 125 -9.02 14.60 -8.75
N ASN A 126 -8.26 14.86 -7.70
CA ASN A 126 -8.22 16.13 -6.97
C ASN A 126 -6.82 16.76 -7.06
N LEU A 127 -6.27 16.82 -8.27
CA LEU A 127 -4.90 17.26 -8.55
C LEU A 127 -4.65 18.71 -8.10
N HIS A 128 -5.70 19.55 -8.08
CA HIS A 128 -5.68 20.91 -7.53
C HIS A 128 -5.27 21.01 -6.03
N HIS A 129 -5.31 19.92 -5.27
CA HIS A 129 -4.80 19.90 -3.89
C HIS A 129 -3.28 19.79 -3.83
N PHE A 130 -2.62 19.30 -4.88
CA PHE A 130 -1.19 19.04 -4.90
C PHE A 130 -0.42 20.16 -5.60
N ASP A 131 0.81 20.40 -5.14
CA ASP A 131 1.76 21.21 -5.88
C ASP A 131 2.07 20.58 -7.25
N LEU A 132 2.07 21.40 -8.30
CA LEU A 132 2.30 20.91 -9.66
C LEU A 132 3.72 20.40 -9.87
N GLY A 133 4.72 20.97 -9.18
CA GLY A 133 6.09 20.49 -9.20
C GLY A 133 6.21 19.07 -8.62
N ALA A 134 5.59 18.84 -7.46
CA ALA A 134 5.51 17.50 -6.86
C ALA A 134 4.83 16.48 -7.79
N VAL A 135 3.76 16.87 -8.49
CA VAL A 135 3.10 15.98 -9.46
C VAL A 135 3.96 15.74 -10.71
N ASP A 136 4.62 16.76 -11.26
CA ASP A 136 5.54 16.58 -12.39
C ASP A 136 6.75 15.71 -12.01
N ASP A 137 7.22 15.74 -10.76
CA ASP A 137 8.24 14.82 -10.24
C ASP A 137 7.72 13.37 -10.09
N TRP A 138 6.46 13.16 -9.71
CA TRP A 138 5.85 11.83 -9.72
C TRP A 138 5.75 11.28 -11.13
N LEU A 139 5.26 12.09 -12.05
CA LEU A 139 5.18 11.77 -13.48
C LEU A 139 6.58 11.61 -14.08
N ARG A 140 7.64 12.18 -13.48
CA ARG A 140 9.04 11.92 -13.86
C ARG A 140 9.51 10.52 -13.45
N SER A 141 8.98 9.93 -12.37
CA SER A 141 9.47 8.67 -11.81
C SER A 141 9.43 7.49 -12.79
N GLY A 142 10.55 6.75 -12.88
CA GLY A 142 10.63 5.50 -13.64
C GLY A 142 9.73 4.39 -13.09
N ALA A 143 9.29 4.49 -11.83
CA ALA A 143 8.27 3.61 -11.26
C ALA A 143 6.93 3.65 -12.02
N LEU A 144 6.72 4.64 -12.92
CA LEU A 144 5.53 4.75 -13.77
C LEU A 144 5.79 4.45 -15.25
N ASP A 145 6.99 4.04 -15.69
CA ASP A 145 7.36 3.98 -17.12
C ASP A 145 6.38 3.18 -18.02
N ASN A 146 5.78 2.12 -17.48
CA ASN A 146 4.88 1.23 -18.21
C ASN A 146 3.39 1.43 -17.86
N LEU A 147 3.02 2.64 -17.44
CA LEU A 147 1.66 2.98 -16.99
C LEU A 147 0.59 2.61 -18.04
N GLN A 148 -0.41 1.84 -17.63
CA GLN A 148 -1.49 1.38 -18.51
C GLN A 148 -2.80 2.14 -18.28
N GLU A 149 -3.01 2.66 -17.07
CA GLU A 149 -4.21 3.40 -16.67
C GLU A 149 -3.82 4.75 -16.05
N LEU A 150 -4.29 5.86 -16.63
CA LEU A 150 -4.05 7.21 -16.12
C LEU A 150 -5.37 7.94 -15.94
N GLU A 151 -5.61 8.48 -14.75
CA GLU A 151 -6.82 9.23 -14.42
C GLU A 151 -6.43 10.50 -13.67
N LEU A 152 -6.53 11.67 -14.31
CA LEU A 152 -6.19 12.97 -13.73
C LEU A 152 -7.41 13.89 -13.73
N GLY A 153 -7.60 14.63 -12.64
CA GLY A 153 -8.72 15.56 -12.50
C GLY A 153 -8.37 16.81 -11.71
N TYR A 154 -8.95 17.94 -12.11
CA TYR A 154 -8.94 19.18 -11.31
C TYR A 154 -10.37 19.56 -10.89
N TYR A 155 -11.05 18.71 -10.13
CA TYR A 155 -12.32 19.14 -9.52
C TYR A 155 -12.03 20.05 -8.31
N PRO A 156 -12.57 21.28 -8.18
CA PRO A 156 -13.64 21.89 -8.99
C PRO A 156 -13.19 22.95 -10.02
N THR A 157 -11.89 23.17 -10.22
CA THR A 157 -11.33 24.27 -11.04
C THR A 157 -10.62 23.78 -12.31
N VAL A 158 -10.98 24.28 -13.50
CA VAL A 158 -10.29 23.90 -14.73
C VAL A 158 -8.84 24.43 -14.76
N ALA A 159 -7.86 23.56 -15.02
CA ALA A 159 -6.44 23.91 -15.09
C ALA A 159 -5.68 23.20 -16.23
N LEU A 160 -4.47 23.66 -16.54
CA LEU A 160 -3.55 22.98 -17.47
C LEU A 160 -3.00 21.71 -16.83
N LEU A 161 -2.87 20.63 -17.62
CA LEU A 161 -2.27 19.38 -17.17
C LEU A 161 -0.76 19.52 -16.87
N PRO A 162 -0.19 18.70 -15.98
CA PRO A 162 1.25 18.69 -15.72
C PRO A 162 2.05 18.27 -16.97
N SER A 163 3.26 18.79 -17.09
CA SER A 163 4.11 18.70 -18.28
C SER A 163 4.39 17.26 -18.74
N PHE A 164 4.52 16.32 -17.79
CA PHE A 164 4.90 14.94 -18.09
C PHE A 164 3.71 13.97 -18.23
N THR A 165 2.47 14.46 -18.19
CA THR A 165 1.23 13.67 -18.31
C THR A 165 1.25 12.69 -19.47
N PHE A 166 1.78 13.13 -20.61
CA PHE A 166 1.66 12.44 -21.89
C PHE A 166 2.85 11.53 -22.25
N ARG A 167 3.87 11.43 -21.40
CA ARG A 167 5.00 10.50 -21.61
C ARG A 167 4.55 9.04 -21.75
N PHE A 168 3.42 8.69 -21.13
CA PHE A 168 2.87 7.35 -21.09
C PHE A 168 1.98 7.03 -22.31
N ALA A 169 1.79 7.98 -23.25
CA ALA A 169 0.93 7.76 -24.42
C ALA A 169 1.22 6.45 -25.21
N PRO A 170 2.49 5.98 -25.36
CA PRO A 170 2.78 4.70 -26.00
C PRO A 170 2.28 3.45 -25.26
N THR A 171 2.14 3.51 -23.93
CA THR A 171 1.81 2.38 -23.05
C THR A 171 0.37 2.40 -22.52
N LEU A 172 -0.26 3.58 -22.50
CA LEU A 172 -1.62 3.77 -21.98
C LEU A 172 -2.67 2.98 -22.76
N ARG A 173 -3.55 2.34 -21.99
CA ARG A 173 -4.72 1.57 -22.43
C ARG A 173 -6.03 2.25 -22.03
N VAL A 174 -6.03 2.94 -20.88
CA VAL A 174 -7.14 3.74 -20.38
C VAL A 174 -6.58 5.10 -19.96
N ALA A 175 -7.16 6.18 -20.50
CA ALA A 175 -6.87 7.54 -20.10
C ALA A 175 -8.17 8.24 -19.72
N THR A 176 -8.21 8.93 -18.59
CA THR A 176 -9.34 9.75 -18.16
C THR A 176 -8.84 11.11 -17.69
N LEU A 177 -9.36 12.18 -18.30
CA LEU A 177 -9.00 13.54 -17.99
C LEU A 177 -10.26 14.32 -17.61
N LYS A 178 -10.23 15.01 -16.46
CA LYS A 178 -11.38 15.71 -15.88
C LYS A 178 -11.02 17.15 -15.57
N MET A 179 -11.88 18.11 -15.93
CA MET A 179 -11.71 19.53 -15.61
C MET A 179 -10.33 20.06 -16.01
N CYS A 180 -9.86 19.77 -17.23
CA CYS A 180 -8.53 20.17 -17.67
C CYS A 180 -8.55 20.92 -19.01
N ASN A 181 -7.49 21.68 -19.29
CA ASN A 181 -7.30 22.36 -20.56
C ASN A 181 -6.20 21.65 -21.38
N LEU A 182 -6.50 21.32 -22.64
CA LEU A 182 -5.62 20.66 -23.60
C LEU A 182 -5.18 21.66 -24.68
N PRO A 183 -3.91 22.12 -24.66
CA PRO A 183 -3.40 23.02 -25.70
C PRO A 183 -3.04 22.26 -26.98
N ASP A 184 -3.27 22.89 -28.13
CA ASP A 184 -3.20 22.28 -29.47
C ASP A 184 -1.86 21.61 -29.79
N GLY A 185 -0.75 22.24 -29.40
CA GLY A 185 0.60 21.73 -29.64
C GLY A 185 0.92 20.41 -28.92
N ILE A 186 0.15 20.05 -27.88
CA ILE A 186 0.26 18.73 -27.24
C ILE A 186 -0.57 17.70 -28.03
N ILE A 187 -1.76 18.07 -28.50
CA ILE A 187 -2.67 17.19 -29.24
C ILE A 187 -2.04 16.72 -30.56
N GLN A 188 -1.39 17.62 -31.30
CA GLN A 188 -0.79 17.31 -32.60
C GLN A 188 0.38 16.32 -32.54
N GLY A 189 1.07 16.21 -31.40
CA GLY A 189 2.16 15.26 -31.18
C GLY A 189 1.74 13.98 -30.45
N LEU A 190 0.47 13.85 -30.07
CA LEU A 190 -0.01 12.80 -29.17
C LEU A 190 -0.43 11.54 -29.92
N HIS A 191 0.41 10.51 -29.86
CA HIS A 191 0.12 9.20 -30.43
C HIS A 191 -0.14 8.15 -29.34
N PHE A 192 -1.33 7.57 -29.34
CA PHE A 192 -1.83 6.63 -28.33
C PHE A 192 -2.07 5.21 -28.93
N PRO A 193 -1.02 4.47 -29.32
CA PRO A 193 -1.15 3.24 -30.12
C PRO A 193 -1.87 2.07 -29.42
N LEU A 194 -1.93 2.06 -28.08
CA LEU A 194 -2.50 0.97 -27.29
C LEU A 194 -3.80 1.35 -26.55
N LEU A 195 -4.29 2.57 -26.76
CA LEU A 195 -5.41 3.14 -26.02
C LEU A 195 -6.73 2.52 -26.48
N LYS A 196 -7.47 1.98 -25.52
CA LYS A 196 -8.77 1.33 -25.73
C LYS A 196 -9.93 2.17 -25.23
N GLN A 197 -9.68 3.07 -24.26
CA GLN A 197 -10.68 3.90 -23.62
C GLN A 197 -10.12 5.29 -23.32
N LEU A 198 -10.85 6.33 -23.75
CA LEU A 198 -10.56 7.72 -23.46
C LEU A 198 -11.80 8.37 -22.83
N GLY A 199 -11.68 8.80 -21.57
CA GLY A 199 -12.70 9.57 -20.87
C GLY A 199 -12.32 11.05 -20.80
N LEU A 200 -13.17 11.94 -21.31
CA LEU A 200 -12.98 13.39 -21.22
C LEU A 200 -14.21 13.99 -20.52
N HIS A 201 -14.02 14.64 -19.38
CA HIS A 201 -15.10 15.25 -18.60
C HIS A 201 -14.81 16.72 -18.35
N TYR A 202 -15.64 17.64 -18.87
CA TYR A 202 -15.44 19.08 -18.75
C TYR A 202 -14.02 19.52 -19.18
N VAL A 203 -13.56 18.97 -20.31
CA VAL A 203 -12.23 19.26 -20.86
C VAL A 203 -12.36 20.41 -21.87
N SER A 204 -11.55 21.44 -21.69
CA SER A 204 -11.39 22.51 -22.67
C SER A 204 -10.34 22.08 -23.69
N ILE A 205 -10.66 22.24 -24.97
CA ILE A 205 -9.74 22.07 -26.10
C ILE A 205 -9.72 23.41 -26.82
N SER A 206 -8.54 23.89 -27.22
CA SER A 206 -8.40 25.14 -27.97
C SER A 206 -8.99 25.01 -29.39
N GLU A 207 -9.61 26.07 -29.92
CA GLU A 207 -10.46 26.00 -31.11
C GLU A 207 -9.73 25.60 -32.40
N CYS A 208 -8.40 25.72 -32.43
CA CYS A 208 -7.59 25.37 -33.60
C CYS A 208 -7.60 23.86 -33.92
N SER A 209 -7.96 22.99 -32.97
CA SER A 209 -7.91 21.53 -33.14
C SER A 209 -9.22 20.87 -33.63
N LEU A 210 -10.30 21.63 -33.89
CA LEU A 210 -11.57 21.07 -34.40
C LEU A 210 -11.69 21.02 -35.93
N HIS A 211 -10.70 21.55 -36.67
CA HIS A 211 -10.78 21.77 -38.11
C HIS A 211 -9.57 21.21 -38.89
N SER A 212 -8.80 20.27 -38.32
CA SER A 212 -7.61 19.66 -38.94
C SER A 212 -7.59 18.15 -38.85
#